data_AF-A0A925V8U1-F1
#
_entry.id   AF-A0A925V8U1-F1
#
_cell.length_a   1.000
_cell.length_b   1.000
_cell.length_c   1.000
_cell.angle_alpha   90.00
_cell.angle_beta   90.00
_cell.angle_gamma   90.00
#
_symmetry.space_group_name_H-M   'P 1'
#
loop_
_entity.id
_entity.type
_entity.pdbx_description
1 polymer ?
#
loop_
_entity_poly.entity_id
_entity_poly.type
_entity_poly.pdbx_seq_one_letter_code
_entity_poly.pdbx_strand_id
1 'polypeptide(L)'
;MIIPAPVAFGVFIAAVIVSRILQERALRRLSTEEKGRLVEAFSAYRMFALLPLAAIAGLYFAMSQLDALTTATMLAIYVPLALGFAVVMQVLVYRKLRKLSVDPAYLRVYSGCRLLMLVAFVVLMLGV
;
A
#
# COMPACT_ATOMS: atom_id res chain seq x y z
N MET A 1 20.91 10.80 7.78
CA MET A 1 20.15 10.71 6.51
C MET A 1 20.99 9.93 5.52
N ILE A 2 20.49 8.80 5.00
CA ILE A 2 21.21 7.97 4.02
C ILE A 2 20.85 8.40 2.59
N ILE A 3 19.65 8.95 2.39
CA ILE A 3 19.13 9.39 1.08
C ILE A 3 18.56 10.81 1.24
N PRO A 4 18.86 11.77 0.34
CA PRO A 4 18.23 13.09 0.37
C PRO A 4 16.72 13.01 0.16
N ALA A 5 15.94 13.71 0.98
CA ALA A 5 14.47 13.69 0.91
C ALA A 5 13.87 13.93 -0.49
N PRO A 6 14.38 14.88 -1.32
CA PRO A 6 13.84 15.09 -2.67
C PRO A 6 14.04 13.87 -3.58
N VAL A 7 15.17 13.16 -3.44
CA VAL A 7 15.48 11.96 -4.21
C VAL A 7 14.57 10.81 -3.78
N ALA A 8 14.39 10.62 -2.48
CA ALA A 8 13.51 9.59 -1.94
C ALA A 8 12.05 9.80 -2.40
N PHE A 9 11.58 11.04 -2.39
CA PHE A 9 10.27 11.42 -2.90
C PHE A 9 10.14 11.18 -4.42
N GLY A 10 11.15 11.58 -5.20
CA GLY A 10 11.17 11.34 -6.65
C GLY A 10 11.09 9.85 -7.01
N VAL A 11 11.86 9.01 -6.32
CA VAL A 11 11.80 7.54 -6.48
C VAL A 11 10.43 7.00 -6.13
N PHE A 12 9.83 7.46 -5.03
CA PHE A 12 8.50 7.03 -4.61
C PHE A 12 7.43 7.37 -5.65
N ILE A 13 7.40 8.60 -6.14
CA ILE A 13 6.44 9.03 -7.16
C ILE A 13 6.63 8.25 -8.46
N ALA A 14 7.87 8.06 -8.92
CA ALA A 14 8.15 7.26 -10.10
C ALA A 14 7.64 5.82 -9.95
N ALA A 15 7.88 5.20 -8.79
CA ALA A 15 7.39 3.85 -8.48
C ALA A 15 5.86 3.78 -8.47
N VAL A 16 5.17 4.78 -7.91
CA VAL A 16 3.71 4.88 -7.95
C VAL A 16 3.20 4.92 -9.39
N ILE A 17 3.76 5.79 -10.22
CA ILE A 17 3.34 5.95 -11.62
C ILE A 17 3.55 4.64 -12.40
N VAL A 18 4.75 4.05 -12.31
CA VAL A 18 5.06 2.79 -12.99
C VAL A 18 4.15 1.66 -12.51
N SER A 19 3.93 1.55 -11.19
CA SER A 19 3.01 0.57 -10.61
C SER A 19 1.58 0.74 -11.15
N ARG A 20 1.10 1.97 -11.31
CA ARG A 20 -0.24 2.24 -11.87
C ARG A 20 -0.34 1.82 -13.33
N ILE A 21 0.64 2.19 -14.15
CA ILE A 21 0.68 1.82 -15.57
C ILE A 21 0.68 0.29 -15.73
N LEU A 22 1.50 -0.42 -14.95
CA LEU A 22 1.57 -1.88 -15.00
C LEU A 22 0.28 -2.55 -14.53
N GLN A 23 -0.35 -2.04 -13.46
CA GLN A 23 -1.63 -2.55 -12.98
C GLN A 23 -2.76 -2.32 -13.98
N GLU A 24 -2.84 -1.16 -14.62
CA GLU A 24 -3.83 -0.90 -15.67
C GLU A 24 -3.64 -1.83 -16.86
N ARG A 25 -2.40 -2.03 -17.31
CA ARG A 25 -2.09 -2.98 -18.38
C ARG A 25 -2.49 -4.41 -18.00
N ALA A 26 -2.27 -4.82 -16.75
CA ALA A 26 -2.68 -6.13 -16.26
C ALA A 26 -4.21 -6.25 -16.19
N LEU A 27 -4.90 -5.23 -15.69
CA LEU A 27 -6.37 -5.19 -15.66
C LEU A 27 -6.97 -5.30 -17.05
N ARG A 28 -6.39 -4.64 -18.06
CA ARG A 28 -6.87 -4.70 -19.44
C ARG A 28 -6.88 -6.12 -20.02
N ARG A 29 -6.03 -7.02 -19.54
CA ARG A 29 -5.96 -8.42 -19.99
C ARG A 29 -7.11 -9.30 -19.50
N LEU A 30 -7.81 -8.86 -18.45
CA LEU A 30 -8.93 -9.61 -17.89
C LEU A 30 -10.20 -9.41 -18.73
N SER A 31 -11.03 -10.45 -18.80
CA SER A 31 -12.34 -10.38 -19.43
C SER A 31 -13.27 -9.42 -18.66
N THR A 32 -14.34 -8.97 -19.30
CA THR A 32 -15.34 -8.09 -18.65
C THR A 32 -15.96 -8.76 -17.43
N GLU A 33 -16.22 -10.06 -17.49
CA GLU A 33 -16.76 -10.86 -16.39
C GLU A 33 -15.77 -10.99 -15.23
N GLU A 34 -14.48 -11.22 -15.52
CA GLU A 34 -13.43 -11.28 -14.51
C GLU A 34 -13.24 -9.93 -13.80
N LYS A 35 -13.29 -8.82 -14.55
CA LYS A 35 -13.27 -7.46 -13.99
C LYS A 35 -14.47 -7.22 -13.08
N GLY A 36 -15.68 -7.62 -13.50
CA GLY A 36 -16.89 -7.53 -12.68
C GLY A 36 -16.74 -8.27 -11.36
N ARG A 37 -16.33 -9.54 -11.42
CA ARG A 37 -16.08 -10.37 -10.22
C ARG A 37 -15.05 -9.76 -9.28
N LEU A 38 -13.99 -9.15 -9.82
CA LEU A 38 -13.00 -8.43 -9.02
C LEU A 38 -13.61 -7.21 -8.32
N VAL A 39 -14.34 -6.37 -9.06
CA VAL A 39 -14.95 -5.17 -8.49
C VAL A 39 -15.90 -5.52 -7.35
N GLU A 40 -16.77 -6.51 -7.57
CA GLU A 40 -17.70 -6.99 -6.54
C GLU A 40 -16.96 -7.54 -5.32
N ALA A 41 -15.99 -8.43 -5.53
CA ALA A 41 -15.27 -9.08 -4.44
C ALA A 41 -14.44 -8.13 -3.57
N PHE A 42 -14.04 -6.97 -4.10
CA PHE A 42 -13.26 -5.95 -3.40
C PHE A 42 -14.06 -4.72 -2.97
N SER A 43 -15.33 -4.60 -3.34
CA SER A 43 -16.19 -3.47 -2.97
C SER A 43 -16.23 -3.24 -1.45
N ALA A 44 -16.50 -4.30 -0.67
CA ALA A 44 -16.48 -4.26 0.79
C ALA A 44 -15.08 -3.97 1.36
N TYR A 45 -14.02 -4.52 0.74
CA TYR A 45 -12.64 -4.31 1.19
C TYR A 45 -12.21 -2.85 1.13
N ARG A 46 -12.75 -2.04 0.22
CA ARG A 46 -12.43 -0.61 0.15
C ARG A 46 -12.88 0.12 1.41
N MET A 47 -14.08 -0.17 1.89
CA MET A 47 -14.62 0.46 3.11
C MET A 47 -13.86 -0.02 4.35
N PHE A 48 -13.61 -1.33 4.46
CA PHE A 48 -12.86 -1.87 5.59
C PHE A 48 -11.39 -1.45 5.62
N ALA A 49 -10.78 -1.15 4.48
CA ALA A 49 -9.41 -0.64 4.43
C ALA A 49 -9.28 0.81 4.94
N LEU A 50 -10.35 1.60 4.90
CA LEU A 50 -10.35 2.98 5.39
C LEU A 50 -10.37 3.05 6.92
N LEU A 51 -11.05 2.10 7.58
CA LEU A 51 -11.20 2.05 9.02
C LEU A 51 -9.86 2.03 9.80
N PRO A 52 -8.90 1.12 9.49
CA PRO A 52 -7.59 1.13 10.14
C PRO A 52 -6.76 2.35 9.76
N LEU A 53 -6.91 2.89 8.55
CA LEU A 53 -6.23 4.12 8.14
C LEU A 53 -6.70 5.31 8.99
N ALA A 54 -8.02 5.43 9.19
CA ALA A 54 -8.63 6.43 10.06
C ALA A 54 -8.21 6.26 11.53
N ALA A 55 -8.10 5.01 12.01
CA ALA A 55 -7.62 4.73 13.36
C ALA A 55 -6.17 5.17 13.57
N ILE A 56 -5.27 4.86 12.61
CA ILE A 56 -3.87 5.30 12.65
C ILE A 56 -3.78 6.83 12.65
N ALA A 57 -4.54 7.50 11.77
CA ALA A 57 -4.57 8.96 11.69
C ALA A 57 -5.12 9.58 12.98
N GLY A 58 -6.23 9.06 13.52
CA GLY A 58 -6.82 9.55 14.76
C GLY A 58 -5.87 9.40 15.95
N LEU A 59 -5.16 8.27 16.03
CA LEU A 59 -4.13 8.05 17.05
C LEU A 59 -2.99 9.07 16.91
N TYR A 60 -2.53 9.34 15.69
CA TYR A 60 -1.49 10.34 15.42
C TYR A 60 -1.89 11.73 15.92
N PHE A 61 -3.08 12.21 15.56
CA PHE A 61 -3.56 13.52 16.00
C PHE A 61 -3.77 13.59 17.52
N ALA A 62 -4.29 12.52 18.14
CA ALA A 62 -4.44 12.47 19.59
C ALA A 62 -3.08 12.57 20.29
N MET A 63 -2.08 11.84 19.82
CA MET A 63 -0.74 11.84 20.41
C MET A 63 0.03 13.14 20.15
N SER A 64 -0.18 13.79 19.01
CA SER A 64 0.47 15.07 18.69
C SER A 64 -0.04 16.21 19.55
N GLN A 65 -1.32 16.20 19.93
CA GLN A 65 -1.91 17.24 20.77
C GLN A 65 -1.51 17.13 22.23
N LEU A 66 -1.11 15.95 22.70
CA LEU A 66 -0.70 15.72 24.07
C LEU A 66 0.79 16.07 24.30
N ASP A 67 1.53 16.42 23.25
CA ASP A 67 2.99 16.59 23.22
C ASP A 67 3.74 15.43 23.94
N ALA A 68 3.09 14.26 23.97
CA ALA A 68 3.48 13.15 24.83
C ALA A 68 4.67 12.36 24.27
N LEU A 69 4.95 12.52 22.97
CA LEU A 69 5.94 11.73 22.24
C LEU A 69 6.81 12.63 21.38
N THR A 70 8.13 12.42 21.47
CA THR A 70 9.07 13.05 20.53
C THR A 70 8.81 12.58 19.10
N THR A 71 9.22 13.38 18.11
CA THR A 71 9.13 13.03 16.69
C THR A 71 9.78 11.67 16.39
N ALA A 72 10.91 11.37 17.03
CA ALA A 72 11.61 10.08 16.86
C ALA A 72 10.77 8.91 17.37
N THR A 73 10.12 9.05 18.53
CA THR A 73 9.25 8.02 19.09
C THR A 73 8.00 7.82 18.24
N MET A 74 7.41 8.90 17.72
CA MET A 74 6.30 8.79 16.79
C MET A 74 6.70 8.01 15.53
N LEU A 75 7.81 8.38 14.88
CA LEU A 75 8.28 7.66 13.70
C LEU A 75 8.55 6.18 14.00
N ALA A 76 9.18 5.87 15.14
CA ALA A 76 9.47 4.50 15.56
C ALA A 76 8.20 3.65 15.79
N ILE A 77 7.05 4.25 16.11
CA ILE A 77 5.78 3.54 16.31
C ILE A 77 4.98 3.48 15.00
N TYR A 78 4.78 4.64 14.35
CA TYR A 78 3.88 4.75 13.20
C TYR A 78 4.46 4.13 11.93
N VAL A 79 5.79 4.17 11.71
CA VAL A 79 6.41 3.57 10.52
C VAL A 79 6.26 2.05 10.52
N PRO A 80 6.63 1.31 11.58
CA PRO A 80 6.37 -0.13 11.64
C PRO A 80 4.89 -0.48 11.57
N LEU A 81 4.01 0.31 12.20
CA LEU A 81 2.57 0.08 12.16
C LEU A 81 2.02 0.21 10.73
N ALA A 82 2.42 1.27 10.00
CA ALA A 82 2.03 1.49 8.62
C ALA A 82 2.57 0.39 7.69
N LEU A 83 3.85 0.00 7.85
CA LEU A 83 4.46 -1.08 7.09
C LEU A 83 3.76 -2.43 7.37
N GLY A 84 3.53 -2.75 8.65
CA GLY A 84 2.84 -3.97 9.07
C GLY A 84 1.44 -4.03 8.48
N PHE A 85 0.68 -2.93 8.58
CA PHE A 85 -0.63 -2.81 7.95
C PHE A 85 -0.57 -3.02 6.44
N ALA A 86 0.36 -2.37 5.74
CA ALA A 86 0.52 -2.50 4.29
C ALA A 86 0.82 -3.95 3.87
N VAL A 87 1.70 -4.64 4.60
CA VAL A 87 2.04 -6.05 4.37
C VAL A 87 0.84 -6.97 4.64
N VAL A 88 0.15 -6.80 5.77
CA VAL A 88 -1.06 -7.59 6.10
C VAL A 88 -2.12 -7.41 5.03
N MET A 89 -2.41 -6.17 4.63
CA MET A 89 -3.38 -5.88 3.57
C MET A 89 -2.97 -6.51 2.23
N GLN A 90 -1.69 -6.45 1.88
CA GLN A 90 -1.18 -7.12 0.68
C GLN A 90 -1.41 -8.63 0.72
N VAL A 91 -1.10 -9.27 1.85
CA VAL A 91 -1.30 -10.72 2.02
C VAL A 91 -2.78 -11.09 1.94
N LEU A 92 -3.67 -10.31 2.57
CA LEU A 92 -5.10 -10.54 2.51
C LEU A 92 -5.64 -10.40 1.08
N VAL A 93 -5.25 -9.33 0.37
CA VAL A 93 -5.65 -9.12 -1.03
C VAL A 93 -5.11 -10.23 -1.93
N TYR A 94 -3.83 -10.61 -1.78
CA TYR A 94 -3.24 -11.69 -2.55
C TYR A 94 -3.98 -13.03 -2.33
N ARG A 95 -4.28 -13.37 -1.07
CA ARG A 95 -5.07 -14.56 -0.72
C ARG A 95 -6.47 -14.50 -1.34
N LYS A 96 -7.12 -13.33 -1.33
CA LYS A 96 -8.45 -13.15 -1.92
C LYS A 96 -8.41 -13.29 -3.45
N LEU A 97 -7.44 -12.67 -4.12
CA LEU A 97 -7.24 -12.80 -5.57
C LEU A 97 -7.01 -14.27 -5.97
N ARG A 98 -6.20 -15.00 -5.20
CA ARG A 98 -5.95 -16.43 -5.46
C ARG A 98 -7.21 -17.29 -5.31
N LYS A 99 -8.08 -16.97 -4.34
CA LYS A 99 -9.40 -17.63 -4.17
C LYS A 99 -10.38 -17.34 -5.31
N LEU A 100 -10.22 -16.23 -6.03
CA LEU A 100 -11.08 -15.86 -7.16
C LEU A 100 -10.65 -16.48 -8.49
N SER A 101 -9.66 -17.39 -8.47
CA SER A 101 -9.10 -18.06 -9.65
C SER A 101 -8.67 -17.11 -10.76
N VAL A 102 -8.18 -15.92 -10.38
CA VAL A 102 -7.68 -14.89 -11.30
C VAL A 102 -6.45 -15.41 -12.03
N ASP A 103 -6.30 -15.02 -13.30
CA ASP A 103 -5.14 -15.35 -14.13
C ASP A 103 -3.80 -15.21 -13.37
N PRO A 104 -2.97 -16.27 -13.31
CA PRO A 104 -1.64 -16.23 -12.72
C PRO A 104 -0.72 -15.14 -13.28
N ALA A 105 -0.89 -14.72 -14.54
CA ALA A 105 -0.13 -13.61 -15.10
C ALA A 105 -0.50 -12.27 -14.43
N TYR A 106 -1.80 -12.04 -14.18
CA TYR A 106 -2.27 -10.87 -13.42
C TYR A 106 -1.71 -10.88 -11.98
N LEU A 107 -1.76 -12.03 -11.31
CA LEU A 107 -1.25 -12.17 -9.94
C LEU A 107 0.25 -11.82 -9.83
N ARG A 108 1.07 -12.23 -10.80
CA ARG A 108 2.50 -11.90 -10.83
C ARG A 108 2.74 -10.40 -10.97
N VAL A 109 2.04 -9.75 -11.90
CA VAL A 109 2.17 -8.30 -12.08
C VAL A 109 1.68 -7.55 -10.84
N TYR A 110 0.55 -7.98 -10.26
CA TYR A 110 -0.01 -7.40 -9.05
C TYR A 110 0.99 -7.46 -7.88
N SER A 111 1.54 -8.65 -7.60
CA SER A 111 2.51 -8.84 -6.52
C SER A 111 3.81 -8.06 -6.75
N GLY A 112 4.32 -8.03 -7.99
CA GLY A 112 5.50 -7.26 -8.34
C GLY A 112 5.31 -5.76 -8.13
N CYS A 113 4.17 -5.21 -8.58
CA CYS A 113 3.81 -3.81 -8.34
C CYS A 113 3.68 -3.49 -6.86
N ARG A 114 3.12 -4.42 -6.07
CA ARG A 114 2.94 -4.21 -4.64
C ARG A 114 4.25 -4.26 -3.85
N LEU A 115 5.16 -5.15 -4.25
CA LEU A 115 6.52 -5.19 -3.71
C LEU A 115 7.29 -3.90 -4.06
N LEU A 116 7.21 -3.45 -5.32
CA LEU A 116 7.81 -2.19 -5.76
C LEU A 116 7.33 -1.01 -4.90
N MET A 117 6.02 -0.94 -4.63
CA MET A 117 5.42 0.08 -3.79
C MET A 117 5.92 0.02 -2.34
N LEU A 118 6.04 -1.17 -1.75
CA LEU A 118 6.58 -1.34 -0.40
C LEU A 118 8.05 -0.90 -0.32
N VAL A 119 8.87 -1.32 -1.28
CA VAL A 119 10.28 -0.92 -1.35
C VAL A 119 10.41 0.59 -1.50
N ALA A 120 9.64 1.19 -2.41
CA ALA A 120 9.63 2.63 -2.61
C ALA A 120 9.18 3.40 -1.36
N PHE A 121 8.21 2.86 -0.62
CA PHE A 121 7.77 3.45 0.66
C PHE A 121 8.87 3.35 1.74
N VAL A 122 9.58 2.24 1.83
CA VAL A 122 10.74 2.13 2.74
C VAL A 122 11.84 3.12 2.37
N VAL A 123 12.15 3.28 1.08
CA VAL A 123 13.11 4.29 0.60
C VAL A 123 12.67 5.70 0.99
N LEU A 124 11.37 6.02 0.86
CA LEU A 124 10.81 7.29 1.31
C LEU A 124 11.04 7.51 2.81
N MET A 125 10.74 6.51 3.63
CA MET A 125 10.88 6.59 5.09
C MET A 125 12.35 6.72 5.54
N LEU A 126 13.31 6.17 4.79
CA LEU A 126 14.75 6.35 5.08
C LEU A 126 15.29 7.72 4.66
N GLY A 127 14.53 8.46 3.85
CA GLY A 127 14.85 9.82 3.42
C GLY A 127 14.23 10.93 4.27
N VAL A 128 13.30 10.59 5.17
CA VAL A 128 12.69 11.48 6.19
C VAL A 128 13.50 11.41 7.47
#